data_AF-A0A352X512-F1
#
_entry.id   AF-A0A352X512-F1
#
_cell.length_a   1.000
_cell.length_b   1.000
_cell.length_c   1.000
_cell.angle_alpha   90.00
_cell.angle_beta   90.00
_cell.angle_gamma   90.00
#
_symmetry.space_group_name_H-M   'P 1'
#
loop_
_entity.id
_entity.type
_entity.pdbx_description
1 polymer ?
#
loop_
_entity_poly.entity_id
_entity_poly.type
_entity_poly.pdbx_seq_one_letter_code
_entity_poly.pdbx_strand_id
1 'polypeptide(L)'
;MCFTNQEMKPRKENIFLSSVNGEIDNIFLQLRKADRIIYNEINCLEGSKVNDLKNQSLPLIDATSLKTSMDSMSMEPLWWDEHIIYMLNDRSNNLFRLIEEYNEYLKFRQSAQSNQNYTELRQVDNRLAVAIRRLGAMFYHLNSHVNSILVWLEKTTIQASKPEYGVKSDREYLENLIANS
;
A
#
# COMPACT_ATOMS: atom_id res chain seq x y z
N MET A 1 14.50 24.76 34.56
CA MET A 1 14.41 23.30 34.41
C MET A 1 14.55 22.98 32.94
N CYS A 2 15.63 22.26 32.55
CA CYS A 2 15.81 21.81 31.17
C CYS A 2 14.86 20.64 30.90
N PHE A 3 13.98 20.78 29.91
CA PHE A 3 13.33 19.62 29.31
C PHE A 3 14.38 18.88 28.51
N THR A 4 14.83 17.73 29.00
CA THR A 4 15.55 16.77 28.16
C THR A 4 14.56 16.27 27.12
N ASN A 5 14.72 16.70 25.88
CA ASN A 5 14.13 16.03 24.72
C ASN A 5 14.68 14.59 24.72
N GLN A 6 13.98 13.67 25.37
CA GLN A 6 14.18 12.26 25.11
C GLN A 6 13.73 12.06 23.66
N GLU A 7 14.69 11.92 22.75
CA GLU A 7 14.41 11.43 21.40
C GLU A 7 13.68 10.10 21.54
N MET A 8 12.37 10.12 21.29
CA MET A 8 11.58 8.89 21.23
C MET A 8 12.12 8.09 20.05
N LYS A 9 12.91 7.05 20.35
CA LYS A 9 13.38 6.12 19.31
C LYS A 9 12.14 5.53 18.63
N PRO A 10 12.05 5.60 17.28
CA PRO A 10 10.92 5.03 16.58
C PRO A 10 10.80 3.54 16.90
N ARG A 11 9.58 3.11 17.23
CA ARG A 11 9.24 1.72 17.46
C ARG A 11 9.58 0.89 16.21
N LYS A 12 9.99 -0.37 16.41
CA LYS A 12 10.36 -1.27 15.29
C LYS A 12 9.20 -1.41 14.30
N GLU A 13 7.98 -1.38 14.81
CA GLU A 13 6.72 -1.42 14.07
C GLU A 13 6.55 -0.20 13.15
N ASN A 14 6.92 1.01 13.60
CA ASN A 14 6.83 2.22 12.79
C ASN A 14 7.85 2.20 11.65
N ILE A 15 9.07 1.72 11.91
CA ILE A 15 10.11 1.58 10.89
C ILE A 15 9.66 0.55 9.84
N PHE A 16 9.14 -0.58 10.29
CA PHE A 16 8.62 -1.63 9.43
C PHE A 16 7.48 -1.13 8.54
N LEU A 17 6.44 -0.54 9.13
CA LEU A 17 5.29 -0.01 8.39
C LEU A 17 5.69 1.11 7.43
N SER A 18 6.65 1.96 7.80
CA SER A 18 7.19 2.99 6.90
C SER A 18 7.91 2.38 5.70
N SER A 19 8.63 1.28 5.88
CA SER A 19 9.25 0.51 4.79
C SER A 19 8.19 -0.06 3.85
N VAL A 20 7.17 -0.72 4.40
CA VAL A 20 6.02 -1.25 3.63
C VAL A 20 5.34 -0.14 2.84
N ASN A 21 5.15 1.03 3.44
CA ASN A 21 4.55 2.20 2.79
C ASN A 21 5.38 2.67 1.59
N GLY A 22 6.71 2.73 1.73
CA GLY A 22 7.61 3.09 0.65
C GLY A 22 7.55 2.13 -0.54
N GLU A 23 7.40 0.83 -0.26
CA GLU A 23 7.22 -0.19 -1.30
C GLU A 23 5.87 -0.02 -2.03
N ILE A 24 4.79 0.23 -1.28
CA ILE A 24 3.45 0.50 -1.83
C ILE A 24 3.45 1.73 -2.74
N ASP A 25 4.03 2.85 -2.28
CA ASP A 25 4.10 4.09 -3.05
C ASP A 25 4.91 3.93 -4.34
N ASN A 26 6.03 3.20 -4.29
CA ASN A 26 6.83 2.91 -5.46
C ASN A 26 6.03 2.13 -6.51
N ILE A 27 5.33 1.06 -6.12
CA ILE A 27 4.52 0.27 -7.04
C ILE A 27 3.35 1.11 -7.58
N PHE A 28 2.69 1.88 -6.74
CA PHE A 28 1.60 2.75 -7.16
C PHE A 28 2.04 3.80 -8.18
N LEU A 29 3.23 4.38 -8.01
CA LEU A 29 3.81 5.30 -8.99
C LEU A 29 4.12 4.60 -10.33
N GLN A 30 4.62 3.37 -10.31
CA GLN A 30 4.83 2.57 -11.51
C GLN A 30 3.51 2.33 -12.26
N LEU A 31 2.44 1.96 -11.54
CA LEU A 31 1.11 1.77 -12.11
C LEU A 31 0.55 3.04 -12.75
N ARG A 32 0.71 4.21 -12.12
CA ARG A 32 0.28 5.49 -12.73
C ARG A 32 1.04 5.81 -14.02
N LYS A 33 2.33 5.51 -14.08
CA LYS A 33 3.12 5.68 -15.30
C LYS A 33 2.64 4.72 -16.39
N ALA A 34 2.38 3.46 -16.04
CA ALA A 34 1.85 2.46 -16.96
C ALA A 34 0.47 2.85 -17.51
N ASP A 35 -0.45 3.32 -16.66
CA ASP A 35 -1.78 3.77 -17.07
C ASP A 35 -1.70 4.88 -18.12
N ARG A 36 -0.83 5.88 -17.90
CA ARG A 36 -0.62 6.97 -18.85
C ARG A 36 -0.10 6.48 -20.20
N ILE A 37 0.82 5.52 -20.20
CA ILE A 37 1.38 4.93 -21.42
C ILE A 37 0.28 4.17 -22.18
N ILE A 38 -0.39 3.24 -21.51
CA ILE A 38 -1.45 2.41 -22.09
C ILE A 38 -2.59 3.26 -22.63
N TYR A 39 -3.04 4.27 -21.88
CA TYR A 39 -4.08 5.19 -22.34
C TYR A 39 -3.71 5.90 -23.64
N ASN A 40 -2.48 6.40 -23.74
CA ASN A 40 -2.02 7.09 -24.94
C ASN A 40 -1.93 6.12 -26.14
N GLU A 41 -1.42 4.92 -25.92
CA GLU A 41 -1.24 3.94 -27.00
C GLU A 41 -2.56 3.36 -27.49
N ILE A 42 -3.54 3.11 -26.60
CA ILE A 42 -4.91 2.76 -26.99
C ILE A 42 -5.50 3.87 -27.88
N ASN A 43 -5.36 5.14 -27.51
CA ASN A 43 -5.89 6.24 -28.32
C ASN A 43 -5.24 6.29 -29.72
N CYS A 44 -3.94 5.96 -29.85
CA CYS A 44 -3.28 5.86 -31.15
C CYS A 44 -3.82 4.68 -31.98
N LEU A 45 -4.02 3.51 -31.35
CA LEU A 45 -4.57 2.31 -31.98
C LEU A 45 -6.02 2.51 -32.45
N GLU A 46 -6.83 3.26 -31.68
CA GLU A 46 -8.23 3.53 -32.00
C GLU A 46 -8.40 4.64 -33.05
N GLY A 47 -7.59 5.68 -32.99
CA GLY A 47 -7.66 6.83 -33.90
C GLY A 47 -7.03 6.59 -35.28
N SER A 48 -6.65 5.35 -35.62
CA SER A 48 -5.87 5.02 -36.83
C SER A 48 -4.53 5.77 -36.94
N LYS A 49 -4.01 6.26 -35.81
CA LYS A 49 -2.71 6.93 -35.69
C LYS A 49 -1.61 5.95 -35.28
N VAL A 50 -1.61 4.78 -35.92
CA VAL A 50 -0.67 3.68 -35.62
C VAL A 50 0.78 4.14 -35.80
N ASN A 51 1.04 5.06 -36.73
CA ASN A 51 2.37 5.63 -36.96
C ASN A 51 2.90 6.46 -35.78
N ASP A 52 2.04 6.92 -34.88
CA ASP A 52 2.43 7.69 -33.68
C ASP A 52 2.72 6.77 -32.47
N LEU A 53 2.57 5.45 -32.63
CA LEU A 53 2.86 4.49 -31.57
C LEU A 53 4.35 4.47 -31.24
N LYS A 54 4.64 4.69 -29.95
CA LYS A 54 6.00 4.65 -29.42
C LYS A 54 6.43 3.26 -28.95
N ASN A 55 5.49 2.32 -28.84
CA ASN A 55 5.72 0.96 -28.33
C ASN A 55 6.55 0.96 -27.05
N GLN A 56 6.14 1.77 -26.07
CA GLN A 56 6.93 1.93 -24.85
C GLN A 56 6.91 0.64 -24.04
N SER A 57 8.08 0.27 -23.49
CA SER A 57 8.18 -0.83 -22.55
C SER A 57 7.59 -0.42 -21.20
N LEU A 58 6.88 -1.35 -20.57
CA LEU A 58 6.33 -1.19 -19.22
C LEU A 58 7.13 -2.07 -18.26
N PRO A 59 7.48 -1.56 -17.07
CA PRO A 59 8.19 -2.36 -16.09
C PRO A 59 7.26 -3.45 -15.53
N LEU A 60 7.84 -4.63 -15.32
CA LEU A 60 7.26 -5.65 -14.45
C LEU A 60 7.20 -5.10 -13.03
N ILE A 61 6.16 -5.48 -12.31
CA ILE A 61 6.06 -5.19 -10.88
C ILE A 61 6.66 -6.39 -10.13
N ASP A 62 7.79 -6.16 -9.46
CA ASP A 62 8.32 -7.09 -8.48
C ASP A 62 7.79 -6.72 -7.10
N ALA A 63 6.94 -7.58 -6.55
CA ALA A 63 6.35 -7.43 -5.22
C ALA A 63 6.87 -8.48 -4.23
N THR A 64 8.00 -9.12 -4.51
CA THR A 64 8.57 -10.18 -3.66
C THR A 64 8.90 -9.66 -2.27
N SER A 65 9.55 -8.48 -2.21
CA SER A 65 9.86 -7.80 -0.95
C SER A 65 8.58 -7.47 -0.19
N LEU A 66 7.61 -6.81 -0.85
CA LEU A 66 6.34 -6.44 -0.24
C LEU A 66 5.58 -7.66 0.29
N LYS A 67 5.54 -8.75 -0.47
CA LYS A 67 4.93 -10.01 -0.06
C LYS A 67 5.59 -10.57 1.19
N THR A 68 6.93 -10.64 1.18
CA THR A 68 7.70 -11.12 2.33
C THR A 68 7.46 -10.25 3.57
N SER A 69 7.47 -8.94 3.41
CA SER A 69 7.14 -7.98 4.47
C SER A 69 5.73 -8.26 5.02
N MET A 70 4.72 -8.30 4.17
CA MET A 70 3.33 -8.54 4.57
C MET A 70 3.12 -9.91 5.25
N ASP A 71 3.78 -10.96 4.77
CA ASP A 71 3.71 -12.31 5.35
C ASP A 71 4.45 -12.39 6.71
N SER A 72 5.52 -11.62 6.87
CA SER A 72 6.33 -11.57 8.11
C SER A 72 5.75 -10.66 9.20
N MET A 73 4.79 -9.81 8.84
CA MET A 73 4.18 -8.88 9.76
C MET A 73 3.46 -9.67 10.86
N SER A 74 4.01 -9.66 12.10
CA SER A 74 3.32 -10.22 13.25
C SER A 74 1.98 -9.54 13.34
N MET A 75 0.92 -10.31 13.15
CA MET A 75 -0.34 -9.74 12.72
C MET A 75 -1.07 -8.91 13.80
N GLU A 76 -0.49 -8.70 14.99
CA GLU A 76 -1.09 -7.94 16.09
C GLU A 76 -1.59 -6.52 15.71
N PRO A 77 -0.90 -5.71 14.87
CA PRO A 77 -1.45 -4.43 14.38
C PRO A 77 -2.47 -4.61 13.25
N LEU A 78 -2.33 -5.68 12.44
CA LEU A 78 -3.17 -5.97 11.27
C LEU A 78 -4.48 -6.70 11.62
N TRP A 79 -4.60 -7.33 12.78
CA TRP A 79 -5.80 -8.09 13.19
C TRP A 79 -7.03 -7.22 13.31
N TRP A 80 -6.86 -5.90 13.40
CA TRP A 80 -7.94 -4.93 13.44
C TRP A 80 -8.38 -4.47 12.05
N ASP A 81 -7.56 -4.70 11.01
CA ASP A 81 -7.86 -4.24 9.65
C ASP A 81 -8.26 -5.41 8.73
N GLU A 82 -9.54 -5.75 8.78
CA GLU A 82 -10.16 -6.77 7.94
C GLU A 82 -9.97 -6.51 6.45
N HIS A 83 -9.81 -5.26 6.02
CA HIS A 83 -9.66 -4.91 4.61
C HIS A 83 -8.28 -5.32 4.10
N ILE A 84 -7.22 -5.10 4.89
CA ILE A 84 -5.88 -5.59 4.53
C ILE A 84 -5.89 -7.11 4.44
N ILE A 85 -6.48 -7.80 5.42
CA ILE A 85 -6.59 -9.27 5.41
C ILE A 85 -7.32 -9.74 4.14
N TYR A 86 -8.43 -9.10 3.79
CA TYR A 86 -9.19 -9.42 2.58
C TYR A 86 -8.35 -9.20 1.31
N MET A 87 -7.68 -8.06 1.18
CA MET A 87 -6.81 -7.76 0.02
C MET A 87 -5.65 -8.75 -0.13
N LEU A 88 -5.16 -9.32 0.97
CA LEU A 88 -4.06 -10.27 0.98
C LEU A 88 -4.51 -11.73 0.83
N ASN A 89 -5.74 -12.09 1.19
CA ASN A 89 -6.15 -13.51 1.26
C ASN A 89 -7.36 -13.88 0.38
N ASP A 90 -8.07 -12.91 -0.20
CA ASP A 90 -9.24 -13.21 -1.02
C ASP A 90 -8.87 -14.02 -2.28
N ARG A 91 -9.57 -15.14 -2.50
CA ARG A 91 -9.27 -16.04 -3.63
C ARG A 91 -9.47 -15.39 -5.00
N SER A 92 -10.30 -14.36 -5.10
CA SER A 92 -10.71 -13.71 -6.35
C SER A 92 -10.06 -12.34 -6.58
N ASN A 93 -9.64 -11.66 -5.51
CA ASN A 93 -9.10 -10.30 -5.52
C ASN A 93 -7.87 -10.16 -4.63
N ASN A 94 -7.07 -11.22 -4.50
CA ASN A 94 -5.75 -11.15 -3.88
C ASN A 94 -4.82 -10.22 -4.67
N LEU A 95 -4.13 -9.34 -3.95
CA LEU A 95 -3.21 -8.33 -4.51
C LEU A 95 -2.12 -8.95 -5.36
N PHE A 96 -1.43 -9.97 -4.85
CA PHE A 96 -0.28 -10.59 -5.51
C PHE A 96 -0.68 -11.36 -6.78
N ARG A 97 -1.87 -11.98 -6.78
CA ARG A 97 -2.44 -12.61 -7.97
C ARG A 97 -2.74 -11.59 -9.07
N LEU A 98 -3.21 -10.41 -8.69
CA LEU A 98 -3.45 -9.33 -9.66
C LEU A 98 -2.15 -8.76 -10.23
N ILE A 99 -1.07 -8.76 -9.44
CA ILE A 99 0.27 -8.41 -9.92
C ILE A 99 0.78 -9.47 -10.91
N GLU A 100 0.57 -10.75 -10.63
CA GLU A 100 0.87 -11.84 -11.55
C GLU A 100 0.10 -11.68 -12.87
N GLU A 101 -1.21 -11.43 -12.80
CA GLU A 101 -2.07 -11.18 -13.97
C GLU A 101 -1.57 -9.99 -14.81
N TYR A 102 -1.21 -8.87 -14.17
CA TYR A 102 -0.60 -7.71 -14.85
C TYR A 102 0.70 -8.10 -15.56
N ASN A 103 1.60 -8.80 -14.86
CA ASN A 103 2.89 -9.21 -15.41
C ASN A 103 2.73 -10.22 -16.57
N GLU A 104 1.69 -11.06 -16.56
CA GLU A 104 1.34 -11.93 -17.70
C GLU A 104 0.86 -11.12 -18.91
N TYR A 105 -0.02 -10.14 -18.71
CA TYR A 105 -0.45 -9.27 -19.81
C TYR A 105 0.71 -8.48 -20.42
N LEU A 106 1.71 -8.08 -19.63
CA LEU A 106 2.93 -7.47 -20.16
C LEU A 106 3.70 -8.39 -21.12
N LYS A 107 3.78 -9.70 -20.81
CA LYS A 107 4.41 -10.68 -21.72
C LYS A 107 3.65 -10.80 -23.03
N PHE A 108 2.32 -10.88 -22.98
CA PHE A 108 1.49 -10.92 -24.19
C PHE A 108 1.63 -9.63 -25.01
N ARG A 109 1.69 -8.48 -24.33
CA ARG A 109 1.90 -7.19 -24.98
C ARG A 109 3.24 -7.15 -25.71
N GLN A 110 4.32 -7.60 -25.08
CA GLN A 110 5.63 -7.66 -25.70
C GLN A 110 5.65 -8.55 -26.95
N SER A 111 4.94 -9.68 -26.90
CA SER A 111 4.77 -10.57 -28.07
C SER A 111 4.01 -9.87 -29.20
N ALA A 112 2.87 -9.23 -28.90
CA ALA A 112 2.07 -8.49 -29.88
C ALA A 112 2.86 -7.33 -30.53
N GLN A 113 3.65 -6.61 -29.74
CA GLN A 113 4.55 -5.55 -30.24
C GLN A 113 5.62 -6.11 -31.19
N SER A 114 6.26 -7.22 -30.80
CA SER A 114 7.32 -7.86 -31.59
C SER A 114 6.79 -8.37 -32.93
N ASN A 115 5.56 -8.88 -32.93
CA ASN A 115 4.88 -9.40 -34.12
C ASN A 115 4.16 -8.31 -34.94
N GLN A 116 4.21 -7.04 -34.51
CA GLN A 116 3.45 -5.93 -35.09
C GLN A 116 1.94 -6.24 -35.23
N ASN A 117 1.40 -7.05 -34.31
CA ASN A 117 0.00 -7.44 -34.31
C ASN A 117 -0.83 -6.39 -33.57
N TYR A 118 -1.23 -5.32 -34.27
CA TYR A 118 -1.94 -4.19 -33.65
C TYR A 118 -3.33 -4.53 -33.13
N THR A 119 -3.99 -5.54 -33.71
CA THR A 119 -5.29 -6.02 -33.22
C THR A 119 -5.13 -6.69 -31.86
N GLU A 120 -4.15 -7.58 -31.72
CA GLU A 120 -3.83 -8.23 -30.44
C GLU A 120 -3.29 -7.24 -29.43
N LEU A 121 -2.40 -6.32 -29.85
CA LEU A 121 -1.87 -5.26 -29.00
C LEU A 121 -3.00 -4.44 -28.38
N ARG A 122 -3.99 -4.02 -29.17
CA ARG A 122 -5.17 -3.31 -28.67
C ARG A 122 -5.97 -4.13 -27.66
N GLN A 123 -6.15 -5.42 -27.91
CA GLN A 123 -6.88 -6.29 -26.98
C GLN A 123 -6.15 -6.44 -25.65
N VAL A 124 -4.83 -6.66 -25.70
CA VAL A 124 -3.98 -6.78 -24.51
C VAL A 124 -3.91 -5.46 -23.76
N ASP A 125 -3.74 -4.33 -24.43
CA ASP A 125 -3.69 -3.00 -23.81
C ASP A 125 -5.00 -2.65 -23.10
N ASN A 126 -6.15 -3.03 -23.65
CA ASN A 126 -7.44 -2.88 -22.96
C ASN A 126 -7.52 -3.72 -21.67
N ARG A 127 -7.01 -4.95 -21.68
CA ARG A 127 -6.94 -5.79 -20.48
C ARG A 127 -5.95 -5.21 -19.46
N LEU A 128 -4.81 -4.72 -19.91
CA LEU A 128 -3.84 -4.00 -19.07
C LEU A 128 -4.44 -2.78 -18.42
N ALA A 129 -5.21 -1.96 -19.15
CA ALA A 129 -5.88 -0.79 -18.59
C ALA A 129 -6.81 -1.18 -17.43
N VAL A 130 -7.56 -2.28 -17.57
CA VAL A 130 -8.42 -2.81 -16.49
C VAL A 130 -7.57 -3.30 -15.31
N ALA A 131 -6.52 -4.10 -15.58
CA ALA A 131 -5.63 -4.63 -14.54
C ALA A 131 -4.92 -3.51 -13.76
N ILE A 132 -4.40 -2.49 -14.46
CA ILE A 132 -3.73 -1.33 -13.87
C ILE A 132 -4.67 -0.55 -12.95
N ARG A 133 -5.92 -0.33 -13.37
CA ARG A 133 -6.92 0.37 -12.54
C ARG A 133 -7.31 -0.43 -11.30
N ARG A 134 -7.50 -1.75 -11.44
CA ARG A 134 -7.79 -2.65 -10.30
C ARG A 134 -6.63 -2.64 -9.29
N LEU A 135 -5.40 -2.83 -9.77
CA LEU A 135 -4.21 -2.75 -8.95
C LEU A 135 -4.03 -1.37 -8.31
N GLY A 136 -4.24 -0.30 -9.07
CA GLY A 136 -4.18 1.07 -8.57
C GLY A 136 -5.15 1.30 -7.41
N ALA A 137 -6.39 0.83 -7.53
CA ALA A 137 -7.37 0.90 -6.45
C ALA A 137 -6.91 0.10 -5.22
N MET A 138 -6.43 -1.13 -5.41
CA MET A 138 -5.95 -1.95 -4.30
C MET A 138 -4.75 -1.33 -3.56
N PHE A 139 -3.75 -0.86 -4.31
CA PHE A 139 -2.60 -0.19 -3.70
C PHE A 139 -2.98 1.12 -3.01
N TYR A 140 -3.93 1.87 -3.56
CA TYR A 140 -4.46 3.06 -2.90
C TYR A 140 -5.13 2.72 -1.57
N HIS A 141 -5.99 1.70 -1.54
CA HIS A 141 -6.64 1.26 -0.30
C HIS A 141 -5.62 0.74 0.70
N LEU A 142 -4.72 -0.15 0.27
CA LEU A 142 -3.66 -0.67 1.12
C LEU A 142 -2.82 0.45 1.75
N ASN A 143 -2.44 1.46 0.96
CA ASN A 143 -1.73 2.64 1.44
C ASN A 143 -2.54 3.39 2.52
N SER A 144 -3.82 3.62 2.27
CA SER A 144 -4.71 4.30 3.23
C SER A 144 -4.80 3.56 4.56
N HIS A 145 -4.93 2.24 4.51
CA HIS A 145 -5.04 1.39 5.70
C HIS A 145 -3.70 1.33 6.47
N VAL A 146 -2.58 1.10 5.78
CA VAL A 146 -1.22 1.12 6.37
C VAL A 146 -0.92 2.46 7.04
N ASN A 147 -1.24 3.59 6.38
CA ASN A 147 -1.08 4.92 6.97
C ASN A 147 -1.97 5.15 8.19
N SER A 148 -3.21 4.62 8.18
CA SER A 148 -4.10 4.74 9.32
C SER A 148 -3.56 3.98 10.55
N ILE A 149 -2.99 2.79 10.33
CA ILE A 149 -2.33 2.00 11.36
C ILE A 149 -1.09 2.75 11.89
N LEU A 150 -0.26 3.32 11.01
CA LEU A 150 0.89 4.15 11.39
C LEU A 150 0.47 5.30 12.32
N VAL A 151 -0.53 6.09 11.91
CA VAL A 151 -1.02 7.22 12.71
C VAL A 151 -1.60 6.75 14.04
N TRP A 152 -2.30 5.62 14.08
CA TRP A 152 -2.83 5.04 15.31
C TRP A 152 -1.70 4.62 16.27
N LEU A 153 -0.66 3.96 15.76
CA LEU A 153 0.51 3.58 16.55
C LEU A 153 1.23 4.81 17.11
N GLU A 154 1.41 5.87 16.31
CA GLU A 154 1.99 7.13 16.80
C GLU A 154 1.15 7.77 17.92
N LYS A 155 -0.17 7.86 17.73
CA LYS A 155 -1.08 8.48 18.71
C LYS A 155 -1.18 7.69 20.02
N THR A 156 -1.24 6.37 19.96
CA THR A 156 -1.23 5.51 21.17
C THR A 156 0.10 5.61 21.90
N THR A 157 1.21 5.77 21.18
CA THR A 157 2.53 5.99 21.79
C THR A 157 2.62 7.34 22.50
N ILE A 158 2.04 8.40 21.93
CA ILE A 158 1.95 9.73 22.57
C ILE A 158 1.05 9.70 23.81
N GLN A 159 -0.04 8.93 23.79
CA GLN A 159 -0.90 8.78 24.96
C GLN A 159 -0.21 8.01 26.08
N ALA A 160 0.56 6.96 25.76
CA ALA A 160 1.34 6.21 26.75
C ALA A 160 2.54 6.99 27.32
N SER A 161 3.05 7.98 26.60
CA SER A 161 4.18 8.83 27.04
C SER A 161 3.77 10.12 27.74
N LYS A 162 2.48 10.47 27.74
CA LYS A 162 1.96 11.49 28.66
C LYS A 162 2.04 10.90 30.08
N PRO A 163 2.79 11.52 31.01
CA PRO A 163 2.58 11.22 32.41
C PRO A 163 1.10 11.43 32.70
N GLU A 164 0.46 10.53 33.45
CA GLU A 164 -0.79 10.85 34.13
C GLU A 164 -0.52 12.04 35.06
N TYR A 165 -0.58 13.26 34.51
CA TYR A 165 -0.61 14.46 35.31
C TYR A 165 -1.97 14.50 35.98
N GLY A 166 -2.01 13.96 37.20
CA GLY A 166 -3.03 14.26 38.19
C GLY A 166 -4.23 13.32 38.23
N VAL A 167 -4.00 12.03 38.44
CA VAL A 167 -4.87 11.31 39.38
C VAL A 167 -4.04 11.14 40.65
N LYS A 168 -3.97 12.22 41.45
CA LYS A 168 -3.76 12.02 42.88
C LYS A 168 -4.89 11.11 43.30
N SER A 169 -4.49 9.91 43.69
CA SER A 169 -5.37 8.77 43.86
C SER A 169 -6.61 9.16 44.68
N ASP A 170 -7.80 8.85 44.14
CA ASP A 170 -9.02 8.78 44.96
C ASP A 170 -8.80 7.89 46.20
N ARG A 171 -7.80 7.00 46.13
CA ARG A 171 -7.29 6.18 47.22
C ARG A 171 -6.67 6.98 48.38
N GLU A 172 -5.81 7.98 48.14
CA GLU A 172 -5.27 8.87 49.19
C GLU A 172 -6.37 9.78 49.79
N TYR A 173 -7.35 10.19 48.99
CA TYR A 173 -8.48 10.97 49.49
C TYR A 173 -9.40 10.11 50.37
N LEU A 174 -9.71 8.87 49.95
CA LEU A 174 -10.51 7.91 50.72
C LEU A 174 -9.79 7.43 51.99
N GLU A 175 -8.48 7.19 51.93
CA GLU A 175 -7.68 6.78 53.09
C GLU A 175 -7.59 7.90 54.14
N ASN A 176 -7.53 9.17 53.73
CA ASN A 176 -7.60 10.31 54.65
C ASN A 176 -9.01 10.56 55.21
N LEU A 177 -10.08 10.21 54.48
CA LEU A 177 -11.45 10.35 54.98
C LEU A 177 -11.77 9.30 56.06
N ILE A 178 -11.23 8.08 55.90
CA ILE A 178 -11.40 6.98 56.86
C ILE A 178 -10.50 7.16 58.09
N ALA A 179 -9.31 7.75 57.94
CA ALA A 179 -8.40 8.00 59.06
C ALA A 179 -8.83 9.17 59.96
N ASN A 180 -9.73 10.04 59.49
CA ASN A 180 -10.22 11.22 60.21
C ASN A 180 -11.72 11.13 60.58
N SER A 181 -12.32 9.95 60.48
CA SER A 181 -13.68 9.62 60.95
C SER A 181 -13.63 8.69 62.14
#